data_AF-A0A965QQM8-F1
#
_entry.id   AF-A0A965QQM8-F1
#
_cell.length_a   1.000
_cell.length_b   1.000
_cell.length_c   1.000
_cell.angle_alpha   90.00
_cell.angle_beta   90.00
_cell.angle_gamma   90.00
#
_symmetry.space_group_name_H-M   'P 1'
#
loop_
_entity.id
_entity.type
_entity.pdbx_description
1 polymer ?
#
loop_
_entity_poly.entity_id
_entity_poly.type
_entity_poly.pdbx_seq_one_letter_code
_entity_poly.pdbx_strand_id
1 'polypeptide(L)'
;MAREEDKKREDLLLKTLDKMMLDAKEIFFVGDIFDYWFEYSEVIPAPFYRTLTKIGEIIAKDIKITYIMGNHDFGHKSFFKSEFGINIERE
;
A
#
# COMPACT_ATOMS: atom_id res chain seq x y z
N MET A 1 -9.09 14.44 15.97
CA MET A 1 -9.04 15.34 14.80
C MET A 1 -8.17 14.75 13.70
N ALA A 2 -6.83 14.72 13.80
CA ALA A 2 -5.96 14.15 12.73
C ALA A 2 -6.34 12.71 12.29
N ARG A 3 -6.47 11.77 13.25
CA ARG A 3 -6.81 10.37 12.95
C ARG A 3 -8.17 10.17 12.25
N GLU A 4 -9.13 11.07 12.45
CA GLU A 4 -10.43 10.96 11.76
C GLU A 4 -10.34 11.45 10.31
N GLU A 5 -9.49 12.44 10.04
CA GLU A 5 -9.23 12.92 8.68
C GLU A 5 -8.44 11.87 7.89
N ASP A 6 -7.42 11.25 8.51
CA ASP A 6 -6.65 10.16 7.91
C ASP A 6 -7.55 8.97 7.58
N LYS A 7 -8.48 8.62 8.49
CA LYS A 7 -9.45 7.54 8.26
C LYS A 7 -10.37 7.84 7.07
N LYS A 8 -10.78 9.10 6.88
CA LYS A 8 -11.59 9.49 5.69
C LYS A 8 -10.78 9.36 4.40
N ARG A 9 -9.49 9.71 4.41
CA ARG A 9 -8.59 9.55 3.27
C ARG A 9 -8.37 8.07 2.95
N GLU A 10 -8.11 7.25 3.97
CA GLU A 10 -7.99 5.80 3.86
C GLU A 10 -9.28 5.18 3.30
N ASP A 11 -10.45 5.54 3.82
CA ASP A 11 -11.74 5.04 3.32
C ASP A 11 -11.98 5.40 1.85
N LEU A 12 -11.54 6.58 1.41
CA LEU A 12 -11.61 6.99 0.01
C LEU A 12 -10.65 6.17 -0.86
N LEU A 13 -9.42 5.94 -0.40
CA LEU A 13 -8.43 5.11 -1.07
C LEU A 13 -8.97 3.69 -1.25
N LEU A 14 -9.46 3.07 -0.17
CA LEU A 14 -9.98 1.70 -0.20
C LEU A 14 -11.17 1.55 -1.16
N LYS A 15 -12.12 2.49 -1.13
CA LYS A 15 -13.25 2.51 -2.08
C LYS A 15 -12.82 2.69 -3.53
N THR A 16 -11.73 3.41 -3.75
CA THR A 16 -11.18 3.61 -5.10
C THR A 16 -10.53 2.33 -5.60
N LEU A 17 -9.74 1.66 -4.75
CA LEU A 17 -9.14 0.36 -5.06
C LEU A 17 -10.21 -0.70 -5.31
N ASP A 18 -11.29 -0.75 -4.51
CA ASP A 18 -12.41 -1.68 -4.72
C ASP A 18 -13.03 -1.56 -6.12
N LYS A 19 -13.15 -0.32 -6.62
CA LYS A 19 -13.66 -0.07 -7.97
C LYS A 19 -12.67 -0.50 -9.04
N MET A 20 -11.38 -0.18 -8.86
CA MET A 20 -10.32 -0.58 -9.79
C MET A 20 -10.18 -2.10 -9.88
N MET A 21 -10.37 -2.82 -8.79
CA MET A 21 -10.30 -4.29 -8.73
C MET A 21 -11.40 -5.02 -9.50
N LEU A 22 -12.34 -4.31 -10.14
CA LEU A 22 -13.37 -4.92 -10.98
C LEU A 22 -12.85 -5.27 -12.38
N ASP A 23 -11.90 -4.48 -12.91
CA ASP A 23 -11.44 -4.58 -14.30
C ASP A 23 -9.95 -4.30 -14.51
N ALA A 24 -9.23 -3.81 -13.49
CA ALA A 24 -7.80 -3.56 -13.59
C ALA A 24 -7.00 -4.86 -13.73
N LYS A 25 -6.02 -4.83 -14.64
CA LYS A 25 -4.98 -5.88 -14.76
C LYS A 25 -3.72 -5.55 -13.96
N GLU A 26 -3.45 -4.26 -13.81
CA GLU A 26 -2.28 -3.76 -13.09
C GLU A 26 -2.62 -2.41 -12.44
N ILE A 27 -2.11 -2.21 -11.22
CA ILE A 27 -2.25 -0.99 -10.44
C ILE A 27 -0.85 -0.44 -10.17
N PHE A 28 -0.67 0.85 -10.42
CA PHE A 28 0.57 1.57 -10.15
C PHE A 28 0.38 2.47 -8.92
N PHE A 29 1.15 2.20 -7.86
CA PHE A 29 1.29 3.12 -6.74
C PHE A 29 2.46 4.06 -7.04
N VAL A 30 2.19 5.35 -7.13
CA VAL A 30 3.18 6.37 -7.51
C VAL A 30 3.50 7.23 -6.30
N GLY A 31 4.23 6.64 -5.36
CA GLY A 31 4.78 7.28 -4.18
C GLY A 31 3.78 7.64 -3.08
N ASP A 32 4.34 7.88 -1.90
CA ASP A 32 3.74 8.48 -0.70
C ASP A 32 2.36 7.88 -0.32
N ILE A 33 2.23 6.55 -0.42
CA ILE A 33 1.06 5.82 0.10
C ILE A 33 1.12 5.76 1.64
N PHE A 34 2.32 5.78 2.21
CA PHE A 34 2.56 5.78 3.64
C PHE A 34 3.42 6.99 4.02
N ASP A 35 2.88 7.90 4.84
CA ASP A 35 3.61 9.12 5.25
C ASP A 35 4.91 8.80 6.01
N TYR A 36 4.90 7.74 6.84
CA TYR A 36 6.06 7.27 7.60
C TYR A 36 5.95 5.78 7.86
N TRP A 37 6.90 4.98 7.35
CA TRP A 37 7.02 3.57 7.65
C TRP A 37 8.42 3.24 8.16
N PHE A 38 8.51 2.78 9.40
CA PHE A 38 9.75 2.20 9.94
C PHE A 38 9.60 0.69 9.98
N GLU A 39 10.40 -0.01 9.18
CA GLU A 39 10.42 -1.47 9.19
C GLU A 39 11.19 -1.97 10.42
N TYR A 40 10.48 -2.74 11.23
CA TYR A 40 11.03 -3.55 12.31
C TYR A 40 10.78 -5.01 11.95
N SER A 41 11.70 -5.89 12.33
CA SER A 41 11.63 -7.31 11.98
C SER A 41 10.36 -8.03 12.47
N GLU A 42 9.72 -7.51 13.52
CA GLU A 42 8.63 -8.20 14.22
C GLU A 42 7.35 -7.35 14.33
N VAL A 43 7.33 -6.12 13.81
CA VAL A 43 6.21 -5.18 14.03
C VAL A 43 5.76 -4.56 12.73
N ILE A 44 4.47 -4.70 12.45
CA ILE A 44 3.76 -3.98 11.38
C ILE A 44 3.06 -2.76 12.00
N PRO A 45 3.20 -1.55 11.43
CA PRO A 45 2.51 -0.37 11.95
C PRO A 45 0.99 -0.55 11.91
N ALA A 46 0.39 -0.60 13.10
CA ALA A 46 -1.06 -0.79 13.26
C ALA A 46 -1.94 0.19 12.48
N PRO A 47 -1.57 1.47 12.23
CA PRO A 47 -2.42 2.38 11.46
C PRO A 47 -2.67 1.94 10.00
N PHE A 48 -1.75 1.18 9.41
CA PHE A 48 -1.77 0.86 7.98
C PHE A 48 -2.42 -0.49 7.64
N TYR A 49 -2.90 -1.22 8.64
CA TYR A 49 -3.38 -2.59 8.46
C TYR A 49 -4.48 -2.75 7.39
N ARG A 50 -5.38 -1.76 7.23
CA ARG A 50 -6.48 -1.86 6.24
C ARG A 50 -5.94 -1.70 4.83
N THR A 51 -5.05 -0.74 4.60
CA THR A 51 -4.35 -0.57 3.31
C THR A 51 -3.55 -1.83 2.96
N LEU A 52 -2.81 -2.40 3.93
CA LEU A 52 -2.07 -3.65 3.73
C LEU A 52 -3.00 -4.83 3.38
N THR A 53 -4.13 -4.95 4.08
CA THR A 53 -5.14 -5.99 3.79
C THR A 53 -5.66 -5.83 2.36
N LYS A 54 -5.96 -4.59 1.93
CA LYS A 54 -6.43 -4.31 0.57
C LYS A 54 -5.40 -4.67 -0.49
N ILE A 55 -4.12 -4.39 -0.25
CA ILE A 55 -3.02 -4.79 -1.13
C ILE A 55 -2.99 -6.31 -1.28
N GLY A 56 -3.13 -7.05 -0.17
CA GLY A 56 -3.25 -8.51 -0.21
C GLY A 56 -4.45 -9.00 -1.03
N GLU A 57 -5.61 -8.35 -0.92
CA GLU A 57 -6.79 -8.69 -1.73
C GLU A 57 -6.58 -8.44 -3.24
N ILE A 58 -5.89 -7.35 -3.61
CA ILE A 58 -5.54 -7.06 -5.01
C ILE A 58 -4.65 -8.18 -5.58
N ILE A 59 -3.63 -8.59 -4.83
CA ILE A 59 -2.71 -9.67 -5.24
C ILE A 59 -3.45 -11.00 -5.34
N ALA A 60 -4.35 -11.30 -4.39
CA ALA A 60 -5.15 -12.52 -4.43
C ALA A 60 -6.08 -12.61 -5.64
N LYS A 61 -6.39 -11.47 -6.28
CA LYS A 61 -7.12 -11.40 -7.55
C LYS A 61 -6.25 -11.47 -8.80
N ASP A 62 -4.95 -11.74 -8.64
CA ASP A 62 -3.96 -11.78 -9.73
C ASP A 62 -3.81 -10.43 -10.45
N ILE A 63 -4.11 -9.33 -9.75
CA ILE A 63 -3.88 -7.97 -10.25
C ILE A 63 -2.47 -7.57 -9.88
N LYS A 64 -1.66 -7.25 -10.89
CA LYS A 64 -0.27 -6.85 -10.67
C LYS A 64 -0.20 -5.50 -9.94
N ILE A 65 0.71 -5.37 -8.99
CA ILE A 65 1.01 -4.10 -8.33
C ILE A 65 2.44 -3.71 -8.66
N THR A 66 2.60 -2.50 -9.18
CA THR A 66 3.90 -1.85 -9.36
C THR A 66 3.96 -0.65 -8.42
N TYR A 67 4.96 -0.61 -7.53
CA TYR A 67 5.12 0.48 -6.57
C TYR A 67 6.37 1.29 -6.94
N ILE A 68 6.17 2.57 -7.23
CA ILE A 68 7.23 3.55 -7.46
C ILE A 68 7.38 4.36 -6.18
N MET A 69 8.59 4.40 -5.62
CA MET A 69 8.85 5.05 -4.35
C MET A 69 8.74 6.57 -4.42
N GLY A 70 8.02 7.16 -3.46
CA GLY A 70 7.96 8.61 -3.24
C GLY A 70 9.06 9.14 -2.32
N ASN A 71 8.97 10.42 -1.95
CA ASN A 71 9.98 11.08 -1.14
C ASN A 71 9.91 10.71 0.35
N HIS A 72 8.80 10.12 0.82
CA HIS A 72 8.61 9.74 2.21
C HIS A 72 8.68 8.22 2.45
N ASP A 73 8.78 7.44 1.38
CA ASP A 73 8.67 5.98 1.35
C ASP A 73 9.98 5.24 1.74
N PHE A 74 10.66 5.71 2.78
CA PHE A 74 11.89 5.08 3.25
C PHE A 74 11.59 3.88 4.14
N GLY A 75 11.82 2.66 3.64
CA GLY A 75 12.02 1.51 4.51
C GLY A 75 10.91 0.48 4.56
N HIS A 76 10.01 0.35 3.57
CA HIS A 76 9.07 -0.79 3.48
C HIS A 76 9.42 -1.78 2.35
N LYS A 77 10.55 -1.60 1.67
CA LYS A 77 10.94 -2.44 0.52
C LYS A 77 11.04 -3.92 0.85
N SER A 78 11.66 -4.27 1.97
CA SER A 78 11.93 -5.66 2.30
C SER A 78 10.61 -6.36 2.63
N PHE A 79 9.79 -5.78 3.49
CA PHE A 79 8.43 -6.24 3.79
C PHE A 79 7.55 -6.43 2.54
N PHE A 80 7.46 -5.44 1.65
CA PHE A 80 6.62 -5.56 0.45
C PHE A 80 7.11 -6.65 -0.51
N LYS A 81 8.42 -6.83 -0.60
CA LYS A 81 9.00 -7.90 -1.39
C LYS A 81 8.77 -9.27 -0.76
N SER A 82 8.90 -9.41 0.56
CA SER A 82 8.75 -10.70 1.26
C SER A 82 7.30 -11.14 1.34
N GLU A 83 6.40 -10.25 1.75
CA GLU A 83 5.00 -10.60 2.05
C GLU A 83 4.10 -10.55 0.81
N PHE A 84 4.38 -9.63 -0.11
CA PHE A 84 3.51 -9.36 -1.25
C PHE A 84 4.15 -9.67 -2.60
N GLY A 85 5.45 -9.96 -2.65
CA GLY A 85 6.17 -10.16 -3.91
C GLY A 85 6.25 -8.91 -4.79
N ILE A 86 5.96 -7.72 -4.22
CA ILE A 86 5.97 -6.45 -4.95
C ILE A 86 7.40 -5.92 -4.99
N ASN A 87 7.89 -5.64 -6.20
CA ASN A 87 9.15 -4.93 -6.36
C ASN A 87 8.89 -3.42 -6.30
N ILE A 88 9.56 -2.75 -5.36
CA ILE A 88 9.51 -1.30 -5.24
C ILE A 88 10.62 -0.71 -6.10
N GLU A 89 10.22 -0.06 -7.20
CA GLU A 89 11.11 0.64 -8.10
C GLU A 89 11.48 2.01 -7.52
N ARG A 90 12.71 2.44 -7.78
CA ARG A 90 13.18 3.79 -7.49
C ARG A 90 13.45 4.43 -8.85
N GLU A 91 12.89 5.61 -9.08
CA GLU A 91 13.27 6.44 -10.23
C GLU A 91 14.75 6.85 -10.14
#